data_AF-A0A957FFV3-F1
#
_entry.id   AF-A0A957FFV3-F1
#
_cell.length_a   1.000
_cell.length_b   1.000
_cell.length_c   1.000
_cell.angle_alpha   90.00
_cell.angle_beta   90.00
_cell.angle_gamma   90.00
#
_symmetry.space_group_name_H-M   'P 1'
#
loop_
_entity.id
_entity.type
_entity.pdbx_description
1 polymer ?
#
loop_
_entity_poly.entity_id
_entity_poly.type
_entity_poly.pdbx_seq_one_letter_code
_entity_poly.pdbx_strand_id
1 'polypeptide(L)' 'MTINILLLQARHADDAARLEERRSFATMAGVDEAQIIPFDLLTGTPTLAEVRRYDALMVGGSGAY' A
#
# COMPACT_ATOMS: atom_id res chain seq x y z
N MET A 1 1.65 -10.93 17.37
CA MET A 1 0.52 -10.24 16.69
C MET A 1 0.97 -9.93 15.30
N THR A 2 0.17 -10.22 14.28
CA THR A 2 0.46 -9.87 12.89
C THR A 2 -0.22 -8.53 12.62
N ILE A 3 0.57 -7.51 12.25
CA ILE A 3 0.08 -6.16 11.91
C ILE A 3 -0.30 -6.16 10.43
N ASN A 4 -1.45 -5.60 10.07
CA ASN A 4 -1.89 -5.40 8.69
C ASN A 4 -1.90 -3.91 8.37
N ILE A 5 -1.13 -3.50 7.37
CA ILE A 5 -0.94 -2.10 6.99
C ILE A 5 -1.53 -1.88 5.61
N LEU A 6 -2.46 -0.93 5.48
CA LEU A 6 -2.97 -0.51 4.17
C LEU A 6 -1.99 0.46 3.52
N LEU A 7 -1.54 0.18 2.30
CA LEU A 7 -0.75 1.10 1.50
C LEU A 7 -1.60 1.62 0.33
N LEU A 8 -1.94 2.91 0.35
CA LEU A 8 -2.59 3.56 -0.77
C LEU A 8 -1.54 3.88 -1.85
N GLN A 9 -1.78 3.42 -3.06
CA GLN A 9 -0.92 3.67 -4.22
C GLN A 9 -1.78 4.26 -5.35
N ALA A 10 -1.18 5.04 -6.25
CA ALA A 10 -1.81 5.43 -7.51
C ALA A 10 -0.89 5.00 -8.66
N ARG A 11 -0.92 3.70 -8.97
CA ARG A 11 0.08 3.02 -9.81
C ARG A 11 -0.61 2.03 -10.74
N HIS A 12 -0.29 2.07 -12.03
CA HIS A 12 -0.80 1.09 -12.97
C HIS A 12 -0.30 -0.33 -12.64
N ALA A 13 -1.06 -1.34 -13.04
CA ALA A 13 -0.78 -2.73 -12.67
C ALA A 13 0.56 -3.27 -13.20
N ASP A 14 1.05 -2.67 -14.29
CA ASP A 14 2.29 -2.96 -14.99
C ASP A 14 3.48 -2.06 -14.56
N ASP A 15 3.26 -1.14 -13.61
CA ASP A 15 4.33 -0.28 -13.10
C ASP A 15 5.27 -1.07 -12.17
N ALA A 16 6.53 -1.23 -12.58
CA ALA A 16 7.58 -1.87 -11.78
C ALA A 16 7.78 -1.19 -10.41
N ALA A 17 7.53 0.13 -10.32
CA ALA A 17 7.60 0.88 -9.08
C ALA A 17 6.55 0.43 -8.06
N ARG A 18 5.45 -0.23 -8.49
CA ARG A 18 4.42 -0.76 -7.58
C ARG A 18 4.98 -1.78 -6.60
N LEU A 19 5.84 -2.68 -7.09
CA LEU A 19 6.47 -3.72 -6.28
C LEU A 19 7.58 -3.14 -5.39
N GLU A 20 8.43 -2.28 -5.96
CA GLU A 20 9.54 -1.66 -5.22
C GLU A 20 9.04 -0.73 -4.11
N GLU A 21 7.93 -0.04 -4.32
CA GLU A 21 7.30 0.79 -3.29
C GLU A 21 6.82 -0.06 -2.11
N ARG A 22 6.10 -1.17 -2.38
CA ARG A 22 5.66 -2.09 -1.33
C ARG A 22 6.84 -2.62 -0.50
N ARG A 23 7.91 -3.04 -1.18
CA ARG A 23 9.14 -3.52 -0.53
C ARG A 23 9.83 -2.43 0.29
N SER A 24 9.88 -1.20 -0.23
CA SER A 24 10.49 -0.06 0.46
C SER A 24 9.75 0.26 1.75
N PHE A 25 8.41 0.31 1.73
CA PHE A 25 7.60 0.52 2.91
C PHE A 25 7.78 -0.60 3.95
N ALA A 26 7.75 -1.86 3.51
CA ALA A 26 7.97 -3.00 4.40
C ALA A 26 9.35 -2.93 5.10
N THR A 27 10.40 -2.65 4.32
CA THR A 27 11.78 -2.52 4.82
C THR A 27 11.90 -1.40 5.84
N MET A 28 11.36 -0.22 5.54
CA MET A 28 11.45 0.94 6.44
C MET A 28 10.60 0.78 7.70
N ALA A 29 9.48 0.06 7.62
CA ALA A 29 8.62 -0.23 8.76
C ALA A 29 9.08 -1.44 9.60
N GLY A 30 10.07 -2.21 9.11
CA GLY A 30 10.56 -3.40 9.80
C GLY A 30 9.54 -4.54 9.86
N VAL A 31 8.70 -4.69 8.82
CA VAL A 31 7.64 -5.71 8.72
C VAL A 31 7.84 -6.58 7.48
N ASP A 32 7.17 -7.73 7.44
CA ASP A 32 7.14 -8.58 6.24
C ASP A 32 6.38 -7.87 5.10
N GLU A 33 6.81 -8.04 3.86
CA GLU A 33 6.16 -7.47 2.68
C GLU A 33 4.68 -7.89 2.57
N ALA A 34 4.34 -9.11 3.02
CA ALA A 34 2.97 -9.63 3.07
C ALA A 34 2.05 -8.88 4.05
N GLN A 35 2.61 -8.11 4.99
CA GLN A 35 1.86 -7.26 5.92
C GLN A 35 1.48 -5.91 5.30
N ILE A 36 2.06 -5.55 4.15
CA ILE A 36 1.70 -4.35 3.39
C ILE A 36 0.67 -4.71 2.33
N ILE A 37 -0.55 -4.26 2.52
CA ILE A 37 -1.70 -4.54 1.66
C ILE A 37 -1.93 -3.35 0.73
N PRO A 38 -1.62 -3.46 -0.58
CA PRO A 38 -1.78 -2.36 -1.50
C PRO A 38 -3.25 -2.14 -1.86
N PHE A 39 -3.65 -0.88 -1.96
CA PHE A 39 -4.91 -0.44 -2.57
C PHE A 39 -4.59 0.59 -3.66
N ASP A 40 -4.98 0.30 -4.89
CA ASP A 40 -4.75 1.20 -6.03
C ASP A 40 -5.92 2.18 -6.20
N LEU A 41 -5.64 3.46 -5.95
CA LEU A 41 -6.55 4.58 -6.08
C LEU A 41 -7.01 4.84 -7.52
N LEU A 42 -6.30 4.30 -8.53
CA LEU A 42 -6.74 4.35 -9.92
C LEU A 42 -7.93 3.41 -10.19
N THR A 43 -8.16 2.42 -9.32
CA THR A 43 -9.26 1.46 -9.43
C THR A 43 -10.48 1.83 -8.60
N GLY A 44 -10.34 2.76 -7.65
CA GLY A 44 -11.43 3.21 -6.80
C GLY A 44 -10.94 3.98 -5.57
N THR A 45 -11.83 4.22 -4.61
CA THR A 45 -11.50 4.88 -3.34
C THR A 45 -11.97 3.99 -2.19
N PRO A 46 -11.11 3.66 -1.21
CA PRO A 46 -11.55 2.85 -0.09
C PRO A 46 -12.46 3.69 0.81
N THR A 47 -13.52 3.07 1.32
CA THR A 47 -14.37 3.67 2.34
C THR A 47 -13.63 3.74 3.68
N LEU A 48 -14.06 4.65 4.55
CA LEU A 48 -13.52 4.74 5.91
C LEU A 48 -13.69 3.42 6.69
N ALA A 49 -14.77 2.68 6.44
CA ALA A 49 -15.03 1.39 7.07
C ALA A 49 -14.02 0.32 6.64
N GLU A 50 -13.54 0.35 5.39
CA GLU A 50 -12.49 -0.54 4.90
C GLU A 50 -11.12 -0.16 5.47
N VAL A 51 -10.79 1.13 5.48
CA VAL A 51 -9.52 1.63 6.05
C VAL A 51 -9.39 1.25 7.53
N ARG A 52 -10.48 1.32 8.31
CA ARG A 52 -10.48 0.97 9.74
C ARG A 52 -10.27 -0.52 10.05
N ARG A 53 -10.20 -1.39 9.04
CA ARG A 53 -9.87 -2.83 9.23
C ARG A 53 -8.37 -3.07 9.34
N TYR A 54 -7.55 -2.06 9.07
CA TYR A 54 -6.10 -2.12 9.12
C TYR A 54 -5.58 -1.42 10.37
N ASP A 55 -4.41 -1.85 10.84
CA ASP A 55 -3.76 -1.31 12.02
C ASP A 55 -3.07 0.04 11.73
N ALA A 56 -2.68 0.25 10.47
CA ALA A 56 -2.04 1.46 10.01
C ALA A 56 -2.38 1.76 8.54
N LEU A 57 -2.21 3.03 8.17
CA LEU A 57 -2.38 3.55 6.81
C LEU A 57 -1.06 4.20 6.36
N MET A 58 -0.60 3.84 5.17
CA MET A 58 0.52 4.45 4.47
C MET A 58 0.03 5.03 3.14
N VAL A 59 0.67 6.11 2.70
CA VAL A 59 0.37 6.77 1.43
C VAL A 59 1.63 6.75 0.58
N GLY A 60 1.59 5.98 -0.50
CA GLY A 60 2.64 5.88 -1.50
C GLY A 60 2.60 7.03 -2.50
N GLY A 61 3.53 6.99 -3.45
CA GLY A 61 3.61 7.96 -4.52
C GLY A 61 2.52 7.80 -5.57
N SER A 62 2.23 8.90 -6.25
CA SER A 62 1.45 8.95 -7.48
C SER A 62 2.38 9.34 -8.64
N GLY A 63 2.34 8.59 -9.74
CA GLY A 63 3.15 8.94 -10.90
C GLY A 63 2.97 8.01 -12.09
N ALA A 64 2.81 8.61 -13.27
CA ALA A 64 3.14 8.00 -14.55
C ALA A 64 4.47 8.64 -14.96
N TYR A 65 5.57 7.87 -14.88
CA TYR A 65 6.87 8.30 -15.39
C TYR A 65 6.98 7.96 -16.87
#